data_AF-A0A813MR97-F1
#
_entry.id   AF-A0A813MR97-F1
#
_cell.length_a   1.000
_cell.length_b   1.000
_cell.length_c   1.000
_cell.angle_alpha   90.00
_cell.angle_beta   90.00
_cell.angle_gamma   90.00
#
_symmetry.space_group_name_H-M   'P 1'
#
loop_
_entity.id
_entity.type
_entity.pdbx_description
1 polymer ?
#
loop_
_entity_poly.entity_id
_entity_poly.type
_entity_poly.pdbx_seq_one_letter_code
_entity_poly.pdbx_strand_id
1 'polypeptide(L)'
;MHLLTIIDRLCRQHSITYFIYEGTLLGSVRHHDIIPWDDDVDIMVPYQQREIFADAFKKINKTLIGLVMNYANTPGKQYYKLSYKNTPSAGGYKWHFPFVDIFFYEQDQSSLWSLQTPDTKIRKRHVFPLVLRPLGQLWLPAPRNPKRLFGFDPFDECRIHYWNHRIETGQKVVTAKCNRLRDIYPFVEQNNKTDWVEILKINNTVIHTVIFKKLRYGA
;
A
#
# COMPACT_ATOMS: atom_id res chain seq x y z
N MET A 1 -1.91 5.24 -10.36
CA MET A 1 -1.96 3.90 -11.00
C MET A 1 -0.81 3.58 -11.93
N HIS A 2 -0.42 4.42 -12.89
CA HIS A 2 0.64 4.06 -13.85
C HIS A 2 2.00 3.73 -13.21
N LEU A 3 2.45 4.49 -12.19
CA LEU A 3 3.68 4.17 -11.46
C LEU A 3 3.65 2.76 -10.83
N LEU A 4 2.52 2.34 -10.26
CA LEU A 4 2.33 0.98 -9.73
C LEU A 4 2.40 -0.09 -10.82
N THR A 5 1.90 0.19 -12.03
CA THR A 5 2.03 -0.73 -13.17
C THR A 5 3.49 -0.93 -13.57
N ILE A 6 4.27 0.14 -13.56
CA ILE A 6 5.71 0.08 -13.84
C ILE A 6 6.42 -0.76 -12.76
N ILE A 7 6.11 -0.51 -11.50
CA ILE A 7 6.66 -1.25 -10.36
C ILE A 7 6.28 -2.74 -10.43
N ASP A 8 5.01 -3.09 -10.64
CA ASP A 8 4.56 -4.49 -10.72
C ASP A 8 5.30 -5.24 -11.84
N ARG A 9 5.42 -4.64 -13.03
CA ARG A 9 6.17 -5.21 -14.16
C ARG A 9 7.64 -5.40 -13.82
N LEU A 10 8.28 -4.36 -13.27
CA LEU A 10 9.69 -4.42 -12.85
C LEU A 10 9.90 -5.55 -11.83
N CYS A 11 9.07 -5.61 -10.80
CA CYS A 11 9.21 -6.61 -9.75
C CYS A 11 9.03 -8.03 -10.28
N ARG A 12 8.03 -8.26 -11.13
CA ARG A 12 7.80 -9.57 -11.77
C ARG A 12 8.95 -10.01 -12.66
N GLN A 13 9.46 -9.11 -13.49
CA GLN A 13 10.58 -9.40 -14.41
C GLN A 13 11.87 -9.75 -13.68
N HIS A 14 12.06 -9.21 -12.47
CA HIS A 14 13.26 -9.40 -11.67
C HIS A 14 13.08 -10.31 -10.46
N SER A 15 11.93 -11.00 -10.35
CA SER A 15 11.60 -11.87 -9.20
C SER A 15 11.72 -11.18 -7.84
N ILE A 16 11.40 -9.89 -7.79
CA ILE A 16 11.38 -9.09 -6.57
C ILE A 16 10.03 -9.30 -5.90
N THR A 17 10.07 -9.72 -4.63
CA THR A 17 8.86 -9.80 -3.81
C THR A 17 8.48 -8.39 -3.39
N TYR A 18 7.22 -8.01 -3.59
CA TYR A 18 6.67 -6.79 -3.03
C TYR A 18 5.20 -6.99 -2.70
N PHE A 19 4.64 -6.11 -1.87
CA PHE A 19 3.20 -6.05 -1.65
C PHE A 19 2.75 -4.64 -1.27
N ILE A 20 1.48 -4.32 -1.52
CA ILE A 20 0.88 -3.05 -1.08
C ILE A 20 0.81 -3.01 0.45
N TYR A 21 1.08 -1.83 1.03
CA TYR A 21 1.27 -1.66 2.47
C TYR A 21 0.55 -0.40 2.99
N GLU A 22 0.55 -0.16 4.31
CA GLU A 22 -0.09 0.98 5.00
C GLU A 22 -1.45 1.45 4.40
N GLY A 23 -1.57 2.73 4.03
CA GLY A 23 -2.80 3.36 3.54
C GLY A 23 -3.29 2.74 2.24
N THR A 24 -2.36 2.32 1.39
CA THR A 24 -2.68 1.60 0.15
C THR A 24 -3.31 0.23 0.41
N LEU A 25 -2.80 -0.53 1.39
CA LEU A 25 -3.41 -1.79 1.79
C LEU A 25 -4.79 -1.56 2.41
N LEU A 26 -4.94 -0.52 3.23
CA LEU A 26 -6.21 -0.14 3.83
C LEU A 26 -7.24 0.22 2.76
N GLY A 27 -6.86 1.01 1.75
CA GLY A 27 -7.68 1.31 0.59
C GLY A 27 -8.13 0.04 -0.15
N SER A 28 -7.20 -0.87 -0.45
CA SER A 28 -7.53 -2.15 -1.08
C SER A 28 -8.52 -3.00 -0.25
N VAL A 29 -8.49 -2.92 1.08
CA VAL A 29 -9.43 -3.62 1.97
C VAL A 29 -10.79 -2.91 2.07
N ARG A 30 -10.77 -1.59 2.13
CA ARG A 30 -11.93 -0.77 2.49
C ARG A 30 -12.73 -0.29 1.27
N HIS A 31 -12.04 -0.04 0.16
CA HIS A 31 -12.58 0.63 -1.03
C HIS A 31 -12.33 -0.14 -2.33
N HIS A 32 -11.55 -1.23 -2.29
CA HIS A 32 -10.98 -1.87 -3.49
C HIS A 32 -10.23 -0.88 -4.40
N ASP A 33 -9.75 0.25 -3.85
CA ASP A 33 -9.03 1.33 -4.52
C ASP A 33 -8.24 2.14 -3.47
N ILE A 34 -7.50 3.16 -3.87
CA ILE A 34 -6.85 4.09 -2.94
C ILE A 34 -7.94 4.76 -2.08
N ILE A 35 -7.63 5.10 -0.82
CA ILE A 35 -8.56 5.82 0.03
C ILE A 35 -8.91 7.16 -0.65
N PRO A 36 -10.19 7.56 -0.75
CA PRO A 36 -10.58 8.73 -1.55
C PRO A 36 -9.91 10.06 -1.16
N TRP A 37 -9.40 10.15 0.06
CA TRP A 37 -8.68 11.31 0.59
C TRP A 37 -7.21 11.03 0.91
N ASP A 38 -6.67 9.86 0.55
CA ASP A 38 -5.22 9.63 0.56
C ASP A 38 -4.56 10.43 -0.56
N ASP A 39 -3.30 10.79 -0.35
CA ASP A 39 -2.51 11.51 -1.33
C ASP A 39 -1.27 10.76 -1.84
N ASP A 40 -0.93 9.60 -1.29
CA ASP A 40 0.18 8.78 -1.76
C ASP A 40 -0.14 7.29 -1.87
N VAL A 41 0.91 6.49 -2.12
CA VAL A 41 0.82 5.05 -2.30
C VAL A 41 2.04 4.40 -1.67
N ASP A 42 1.83 3.32 -0.92
CA ASP A 42 2.84 2.61 -0.17
C ASP A 42 2.98 1.16 -0.65
N ILE A 43 4.23 0.74 -0.85
CA ILE A 43 4.57 -0.67 -1.04
C ILE A 43 5.71 -1.07 -0.12
N MET A 44 5.83 -2.39 0.09
CA MET A 44 6.87 -2.97 0.93
C MET A 44 7.66 -4.04 0.17
N VAL A 45 9.00 -3.98 0.26
CA VAL A 45 9.98 -4.83 -0.45
C VAL A 45 11.00 -5.41 0.56
N PRO A 46 11.51 -6.65 0.42
CA PRO A 46 12.57 -7.13 1.29
C PRO A 46 13.81 -6.22 1.21
N TYR A 47 14.40 -5.87 2.35
CA TYR A 47 15.59 -5.03 2.39
C TYR A 47 16.78 -5.64 1.63
N GLN A 48 16.88 -6.97 1.62
CA GLN A 48 17.91 -7.70 0.86
C GLN A 48 17.72 -7.56 -0.67
N GLN A 49 16.53 -7.19 -1.14
CA GLN A 49 16.23 -7.01 -2.57
C GLN A 49 16.29 -5.53 -3.01
N ARG A 50 16.63 -4.58 -2.12
CA ARG A 50 16.67 -3.15 -2.44
C ARG A 50 17.62 -2.81 -3.60
N GLU A 51 18.79 -3.46 -3.65
CA GLU A 51 19.80 -3.21 -4.69
C GLU A 51 19.36 -3.79 -6.02
N ILE A 52 18.76 -4.99 -6.01
CA ILE A 52 18.14 -5.60 -7.18
C ILE A 52 17.04 -4.69 -7.73
N PHE A 53 16.20 -4.12 -6.85
CA PHE A 53 15.18 -3.16 -7.25
C PHE A 53 15.79 -1.90 -7.87
N ALA A 54 16.79 -1.30 -7.22
CA ALA A 54 17.46 -0.11 -7.74
C ALA A 54 18.14 -0.37 -9.09
N ASP A 55 18.79 -1.52 -9.26
CA ASP A 55 19.46 -1.90 -10.51
C ASP A 55 18.47 -2.26 -11.62
N ALA A 56 17.36 -2.91 -11.28
CA ALA A 56 16.26 -3.11 -12.21
C ALA A 56 15.68 -1.76 -12.68
N PHE A 57 15.48 -0.82 -11.76
CA PHE A 57 15.01 0.52 -12.10
C PHE A 57 16.03 1.27 -12.96
N LYS A 58 17.33 1.02 -12.78
CA LYS A 58 18.37 1.66 -13.60
C LYS A 58 18.22 1.37 -15.10
N LYS A 59 17.58 0.26 -15.46
CA LYS A 59 17.35 -0.19 -16.85
C LYS A 59 16.08 0.40 -17.47
N ILE A 60 15.21 1.04 -16.68
CA ILE A 60 14.02 1.73 -17.19
C ILE A 60 14.42 3.09 -17.76
N ASN A 61 13.66 3.59 -18.75
CA ASN A 61 13.82 4.96 -19.24
C ASN A 61 13.61 5.99 -18.12
N LYS A 62 14.71 6.52 -17.58
CA LYS A 62 14.74 7.50 -16.49
C LYS A 62 14.41 8.93 -16.93
N THR A 63 14.06 9.19 -18.18
CA THR A 63 13.74 10.56 -18.62
C THR A 63 12.45 11.07 -17.96
N LEU A 64 11.47 10.19 -17.75
CA LEU A 64 10.16 10.57 -17.20
C LEU A 64 10.01 10.26 -15.70
N ILE A 65 10.63 9.20 -15.21
CA ILE A 65 10.49 8.75 -13.81
C ILE A 65 11.84 8.79 -13.07
N GLY A 66 11.77 9.21 -11.82
CA GLY A 66 12.91 9.26 -10.89
C GLY A 66 12.69 8.32 -9.72
N LEU A 67 13.79 7.74 -9.25
CA LEU A 67 13.86 6.99 -7.99
C LEU A 67 14.81 7.75 -7.07
N VAL A 68 14.29 8.28 -5.97
CA VAL A 68 15.05 9.03 -4.97
C VAL A 68 15.14 8.18 -3.73
N MET A 69 16.37 7.94 -3.26
CA MET A 69 16.59 7.33 -1.95
C MET A 69 16.63 8.41 -0.88
N ASN A 70 15.99 8.16 0.25
CA ASN A 70 16.09 8.99 1.42
C ASN A 70 16.25 8.13 2.69
N TYR A 71 16.63 8.79 3.78
CA TYR A 71 16.77 8.16 5.09
C TYR A 71 15.53 8.43 5.94
N ALA A 72 15.11 7.43 6.70
CA ALA A 72 14.17 7.61 7.79
C ALA A 72 14.85 8.36 8.94
N ASN A 73 14.04 8.90 9.86
CA ASN A 73 14.54 9.58 11.06
C ASN A 73 15.36 8.66 11.98
N THR A 74 15.24 7.35 11.81
CA THR A 74 16.08 6.36 12.50
C THR A 74 17.38 6.12 11.73
N PRO A 75 18.56 6.20 12.37
CA PRO A 75 19.84 5.99 11.71
C PRO A 75 19.90 4.68 10.93
N GLY A 76 20.41 4.74 9.70
CA GLY A 76 20.65 3.56 8.85
C GLY A 76 19.43 3.01 8.10
N LYS A 77 18.22 3.52 8.39
CA LYS A 77 17.00 3.09 7.70
C LYS A 77 16.73 3.95 6.47
N GLN A 78 16.47 3.29 5.35
CA GLN A 78 16.25 3.94 4.05
C GLN A 78 14.87 3.59 3.51
N TYR A 79 14.35 4.45 2.64
CA TYR A 79 13.20 4.17 1.80
C TYR A 79 13.41 4.85 0.44
N TYR A 80 12.72 4.37 -0.58
CA TYR A 80 12.75 5.01 -1.89
C TYR A 80 11.43 5.72 -2.18
N LYS A 81 11.51 6.82 -2.94
CA LYS A 81 10.36 7.50 -3.52
C LYS A 81 10.47 7.46 -5.03
N LEU A 82 9.45 6.92 -5.67
CA LEU A 82 9.35 6.84 -7.12
C LEU A 82 8.33 7.86 -7.61
N SER A 83 8.75 8.82 -8.43
CA SER A 83 7.92 9.94 -8.88
C SER A 83 8.19 10.31 -10.34
N TYR A 84 7.29 11.08 -10.94
CA TYR A 84 7.55 11.69 -12.25
C TYR A 84 8.49 12.89 -12.12
N LYS A 85 9.47 13.01 -13.01
CA LYS A 85 10.44 14.13 -12.97
C LYS A 85 9.86 15.46 -13.43
N ASN A 86 8.78 15.43 -14.21
CA ASN A 86 8.17 16.60 -14.84
C ASN A 86 6.90 17.09 -14.12
N THR A 87 6.69 16.69 -12.86
CA THR A 87 5.62 17.22 -12.01
C THR A 87 6.17 18.20 -10.98
N PRO A 88 5.36 18.87 -10.14
CA PRO A 88 5.88 19.73 -9.08
C PRO A 88 6.65 18.94 -8.01
N SER A 89 7.69 19.54 -7.41
CA SER A 89 8.35 18.96 -6.24
C SER A 89 7.36 18.88 -5.07
N ALA A 90 7.43 17.81 -4.29
CA ALA A 90 6.62 17.68 -3.10
C ALA A 90 7.27 18.51 -1.98
N GLY A 91 6.70 19.66 -1.62
CA GLY A 91 7.21 20.48 -0.51
C GLY A 91 8.65 20.99 -0.65
N GLY A 92 9.17 21.12 -1.87
CA GLY A 92 10.58 21.49 -2.11
C GLY A 92 11.58 20.35 -1.90
N TYR A 93 11.13 19.12 -1.65
CA TYR A 93 11.99 17.94 -1.59
C TYR A 93 12.51 17.53 -2.98
N LYS A 94 13.48 16.60 -2.98
CA LYS A 94 14.13 16.08 -4.21
C LYS A 94 13.20 15.21 -5.06
N TRP A 95 12.09 14.74 -4.51
CA TRP A 95 11.07 13.96 -5.20
C TRP A 95 9.85 14.83 -5.52
N HIS A 96 9.01 14.32 -6.41
CA HIS A 96 7.92 15.08 -6.99
C HIS A 96 6.58 14.42 -6.66
N PHE A 97 5.51 15.21 -6.63
CA PHE A 97 4.16 14.72 -6.40
C PHE A 97 3.44 14.47 -7.74
N PRO A 98 2.66 13.39 -7.90
CA PRO A 98 2.49 12.26 -6.98
C PRO A 98 3.66 11.27 -7.01
N PHE A 99 3.80 10.49 -5.93
CA PHE A 99 4.85 9.47 -5.79
C PHE A 99 4.32 8.13 -5.25
N VAL A 100 5.18 7.12 -5.30
CA VAL A 100 5.03 5.86 -4.56
C VAL A 100 6.17 5.75 -3.55
N ASP A 101 5.81 5.56 -2.29
CA ASP A 101 6.72 5.25 -1.22
C ASP A 101 7.03 3.74 -1.22
N ILE A 102 8.32 3.44 -1.24
CA ILE A 102 8.85 2.09 -1.32
C ILE A 102 9.63 1.83 -0.04
N PHE A 103 8.98 1.10 0.84
CA PHE A 103 9.53 0.76 2.14
C PHE A 103 10.19 -0.60 2.13
N PHE A 104 11.10 -0.79 3.07
CA PHE A 104 11.83 -2.03 3.22
C PHE A 104 11.47 -2.73 4.52
N TYR A 105 11.51 -4.06 4.49
CA TYR A 105 11.39 -4.89 5.68
C TYR A 105 12.55 -5.87 5.81
N GLU A 106 12.88 -6.19 7.04
CA GLU A 106 13.67 -7.37 7.37
C GLU A 106 12.76 -8.48 7.91
N GLN A 107 13.30 -9.69 8.00
CA GLN A 107 12.54 -10.85 8.44
C GLN A 107 13.41 -11.91 9.10
N ASP A 108 12.80 -12.63 10.02
CA ASP A 108 13.29 -13.89 10.56
C ASP A 108 12.45 -15.06 10.02
N GLN A 109 12.58 -16.23 10.65
CA GLN A 109 11.82 -17.43 10.26
C GLN A 109 10.30 -17.25 10.42
N SER A 110 9.86 -16.46 11.41
CA SER A 110 8.49 -16.35 11.89
C SER A 110 7.80 -15.01 11.55
N SER A 111 8.59 -13.94 11.45
CA SER A 111 8.12 -12.56 11.48
C SER A 111 8.89 -11.70 10.50
N LEU A 112 8.27 -10.59 10.10
CA LEU A 112 8.92 -9.49 9.39
C LEU A 112 8.71 -8.19 10.16
N TRP A 113 9.57 -7.20 9.94
CA TRP A 113 9.40 -5.87 10.51
C TRP A 113 9.79 -4.79 9.51
N SER A 114 8.97 -3.75 9.44
CA SER A 114 9.26 -2.55 8.65
C SER A 114 10.53 -1.89 9.17
N LEU A 115 11.35 -1.38 8.25
CA LEU A 115 12.50 -0.52 8.56
C LEU A 115 12.09 0.96 8.57
N GLN A 116 10.88 1.25 9.02
CA GLN A 116 10.38 2.62 9.24
C GLN A 116 10.16 2.88 10.73
N THR A 117 9.87 4.12 11.10
CA THR A 117 9.53 4.47 12.48
C THR A 117 8.02 4.57 12.65
N PRO A 118 7.39 3.83 13.59
CA PRO A 118 7.95 2.79 14.45
C PRO A 118 8.16 1.45 13.71
N ASP A 119 9.06 0.61 14.22
CA ASP A 119 9.24 -0.76 13.72
C ASP A 119 8.00 -1.59 14.01
N THR A 120 7.32 -2.06 12.96
CA THR A 120 6.11 -2.86 13.08
C THR A 120 6.42 -4.34 12.87
N LYS A 121 6.48 -5.13 13.95
CA LYS A 121 6.69 -6.58 13.86
C LYS A 121 5.39 -7.32 13.50
N ILE A 122 5.36 -7.95 12.33
CA ILE A 122 4.21 -8.67 11.77
C ILE A 122 4.56 -10.14 11.60
N ARG A 123 3.70 -11.07 12.05
CA ARG A 123 3.93 -12.51 11.84
C ARG A 123 3.75 -12.86 10.36
N LYS A 124 4.71 -13.60 9.79
CA LYS A 124 4.74 -14.00 8.36
C LYS A 124 3.49 -14.78 7.95
N ARG A 125 2.88 -15.54 8.86
CA ARG A 125 1.61 -16.26 8.61
C ARG A 125 0.42 -15.34 8.24
N HIS A 126 0.49 -14.05 8.58
CA HIS A 126 -0.53 -13.07 8.20
C HIS A 126 -0.22 -12.38 6.87
N VAL A 127 1.02 -12.50 6.39
CA VAL A 127 1.49 -11.90 5.15
C VAL A 127 1.54 -12.92 4.02
N PHE A 128 2.21 -14.06 4.24
CA PHE A 128 2.52 -15.05 3.22
C PHE A 128 1.65 -16.33 3.29
N PRO A 129 1.39 -16.99 2.15
CA PRO A 129 1.71 -16.53 0.79
C PRO A 129 0.92 -15.26 0.43
N LEU A 130 1.48 -14.40 -0.41
CA LEU A 130 0.77 -13.21 -0.87
C LEU A 130 -0.45 -13.62 -1.71
N VAL A 131 -1.48 -12.78 -1.69
CA VAL A 131 -2.68 -12.91 -2.52
C VAL A 131 -2.85 -11.67 -3.38
N LEU A 132 -3.47 -11.79 -4.54
CA LEU A 132 -3.82 -10.61 -5.34
C LEU A 132 -5.09 -9.97 -4.78
N ARG A 133 -5.06 -8.65 -4.56
CA ARG A 133 -6.23 -7.85 -4.16
C ARG A 133 -6.46 -6.71 -5.13
N PRO A 134 -7.71 -6.25 -5.30
CA PRO A 134 -8.01 -5.11 -6.15
C PRO A 134 -7.48 -3.81 -5.53
N LEU A 135 -6.95 -2.94 -6.39
CA LEU A 135 -6.66 -1.55 -6.12
C LEU A 135 -6.98 -0.77 -7.40
N GLY A 136 -8.21 -0.25 -7.47
CA GLY A 136 -8.81 0.33 -8.66
C GLY A 136 -8.84 -0.67 -9.81
N GLN A 137 -8.14 -0.37 -10.90
CA GLN A 137 -8.05 -1.24 -12.07
C GLN A 137 -6.95 -2.31 -11.97
N LEU A 138 -6.14 -2.29 -10.90
CA LEU A 138 -4.99 -3.18 -10.74
C LEU A 138 -5.33 -4.33 -9.77
N TRP A 139 -4.67 -5.47 -9.98
CA TRP A 139 -4.63 -6.59 -9.04
C TRP A 139 -3.20 -6.77 -8.55
N LEU A 140 -2.93 -6.36 -7.32
CA LEU A 140 -1.57 -6.26 -6.78
C LEU A 140 -1.34 -7.26 -5.66
N PRO A 141 -0.11 -7.74 -5.44
CA PRO A 141 0.22 -8.58 -4.31
C PRO A 141 -0.07 -7.86 -3.00
N ALA A 142 -0.73 -8.56 -2.08
CA ALA A 142 -1.11 -8.08 -0.77
C ALA A 142 -0.94 -9.20 0.28
N PRO A 143 -0.77 -8.84 1.56
CA PRO A 143 -0.82 -9.77 2.68
C PRO A 143 -2.08 -10.63 2.67
N ARG A 144 -1.97 -11.94 2.93
CA ARG A 144 -3.15 -12.84 2.92
C ARG A 144 -4.21 -12.53 3.96
N ASN A 145 -3.83 -11.94 5.09
CA ASN A 145 -4.72 -11.60 6.20
C ASN A 145 -4.58 -10.11 6.52
N PRO A 146 -4.99 -9.21 5.61
CA PRO A 146 -4.62 -7.80 5.69
C PRO A 146 -5.20 -7.12 6.94
N LYS A 147 -6.41 -7.52 7.38
CA LYS A 147 -7.01 -7.02 8.63
C LYS A 147 -6.12 -7.22 9.87
N ARG A 148 -5.25 -8.23 9.88
CA ARG A 148 -4.34 -8.53 11.01
C ARG A 148 -3.11 -7.62 11.05
N LEU A 149 -2.91 -6.79 10.03
CA LEU A 149 -1.83 -5.82 9.99
C LEU A 149 -2.25 -4.46 10.55
N PHE A 150 -3.56 -4.23 10.69
CA PHE A 150 -4.08 -3.01 11.31
C PHE A 150 -4.28 -3.22 12.81
N GLY A 151 -3.87 -2.24 13.61
CA GLY A 151 -4.15 -2.19 15.05
C GLY A 151 -5.56 -1.70 15.40
N PHE A 152 -6.43 -1.51 14.41
CA PHE A 152 -7.76 -0.92 14.52
C PHE A 152 -8.73 -1.61 13.54
N ASP A 153 -10.04 -1.39 13.71
CA ASP A 153 -11.04 -1.85 12.75
C ASP A 153 -11.00 -0.99 11.48
N PRO A 154 -10.66 -1.57 10.31
CA PRO A 154 -10.63 -0.85 9.05
C PRO A 154 -11.97 -0.26 8.64
N PHE A 155 -13.11 -0.60 9.25
CA PHE A 155 -14.42 -0.10 8.80
C PHE A 155 -15.09 0.85 9.80
N ASP A 156 -14.48 1.11 10.95
CA ASP A 156 -15.04 1.99 11.97
C ASP A 156 -14.68 3.46 11.72
N GLU A 157 -13.38 3.74 11.65
CA GLU A 157 -12.87 5.11 11.59
C GLU A 157 -12.21 5.46 10.25
N CYS A 158 -12.67 6.58 9.68
CA CYS A 158 -12.17 7.17 8.45
C CYS A 158 -11.44 8.46 8.82
N ARG A 159 -10.14 8.50 8.55
CA ARG A 159 -9.25 9.56 9.01
C ARG A 159 -8.33 10.04 7.91
N ILE A 160 -8.02 11.33 7.93
CA ILE A 160 -6.94 11.93 7.15
C ILE A 160 -5.62 11.71 7.90
N HIS A 161 -4.56 11.38 7.16
CA HIS A 161 -3.22 11.19 7.74
C HIS A 161 -2.64 12.53 8.22
N TYR A 162 -1.83 12.49 9.29
CA TYR A 162 -1.18 13.69 9.84
C TYR A 162 -0.19 14.32 8.85
N TRP A 163 0.41 13.53 7.98
CA TRP A 163 1.34 14.02 6.98
C TRP A 163 0.59 14.30 5.67
N ASN A 164 0.83 15.46 5.08
CA ASN A 164 0.33 15.82 3.76
C ASN A 164 1.45 15.56 2.74
N HIS A 165 1.33 14.51 1.96
CA HIS A 165 2.37 14.08 1.02
C HIS A 165 2.45 14.98 -0.21
N ARG A 166 1.43 15.80 -0.49
CA ARG A 166 1.47 16.79 -1.60
C ARG A 166 2.50 17.88 -1.36
N ILE A 167 2.63 18.32 -0.11
CA ILE A 167 3.49 19.42 0.29
C ILE A 167 4.53 19.04 1.35
N GLU A 168 4.59 17.76 1.74
CA GLU A 168 5.53 17.20 2.72
C GLU A 168 5.56 17.99 4.05
N THR A 169 4.38 18.31 4.57
CA THR A 169 4.20 19.01 5.85
C THR A 169 3.16 18.34 6.74
N GLY A 170 3.22 18.61 8.04
CA GLY A 170 2.17 18.22 8.98
C GLY A 170 0.87 18.98 8.74
N GLN A 171 -0.25 18.27 8.85
CA GLN A 171 -1.60 18.81 8.73
C GLN A 171 -2.49 18.37 9.90
N LYS A 172 -3.64 19.04 10.04
CA LYS A 172 -4.62 18.68 11.06
C LYS A 172 -5.27 17.34 10.71
N VAL A 173 -5.20 16.39 11.65
CA VAL A 173 -5.92 15.13 11.55
C VAL A 173 -7.42 15.40 11.70
N VAL A 174 -8.20 14.96 10.71
CA VAL A 174 -9.67 14.98 10.74
C VAL A 174 -10.16 13.55 10.68
N THR A 175 -11.12 13.23 11.54
CA THR A 175 -11.68 11.89 11.71
C THR A 175 -13.20 11.94 11.59
N ALA A 176 -13.78 10.94 10.96
CA ALA A 176 -15.22 10.68 10.92
C ALA A 176 -15.50 9.17 11.03
N LYS A 177 -16.70 8.81 11.50
CA LYS A 177 -17.18 7.43 11.38
C LYS A 177 -17.36 7.08 9.90
N CYS A 178 -16.78 5.99 9.45
CA CYS A 178 -16.83 5.60 8.03
C CYS A 178 -18.26 5.42 7.51
N ASN A 179 -19.21 5.03 8.37
CA ASN A 179 -20.62 4.92 8.01
C ASN A 179 -21.19 6.21 7.41
N ARG A 180 -20.71 7.39 7.85
CA ARG A 180 -21.16 8.69 7.34
C ARG A 180 -20.71 8.98 5.91
N LEU A 181 -19.81 8.16 5.37
CA LEU A 181 -19.19 8.35 4.06
C LEU A 181 -19.66 7.30 3.03
N ARG A 182 -20.48 6.32 3.43
CA ARG A 182 -20.92 5.21 2.56
C ARG A 182 -21.84 5.62 1.42
N ASP A 183 -22.50 6.77 1.55
CA ASP A 183 -23.34 7.34 0.49
C ASP A 183 -22.55 8.24 -0.47
N ILE A 184 -21.30 8.57 -0.13
CA ILE A 184 -20.43 9.47 -0.88
C ILE A 184 -19.34 8.68 -1.63
N TYR A 185 -18.77 7.67 -0.97
CA TYR A 185 -17.69 6.86 -1.51
C TYR A 185 -18.06 5.39 -1.50
N PRO A 186 -17.51 4.59 -2.44
CA PRO A 186 -17.66 3.15 -2.40
C PRO A 186 -16.98 2.53 -1.17
N PHE A 187 -17.67 1.63 -0.48
CA PHE A 187 -17.13 0.83 0.62
C PHE A 187 -17.35 -0.65 0.39
N VAL A 188 -16.39 -1.44 0.87
CA VAL A 188 -16.49 -2.88 0.93
C VAL A 188 -17.38 -3.28 2.09
N GLU A 189 -18.35 -4.13 1.79
CA GLU A 189 -19.12 -4.88 2.77
C GLU A 189 -18.68 -6.34 2.75
N GLN A 190 -18.49 -6.90 3.94
CA GLN A 190 -18.13 -8.29 4.11
C GLN A 190 -19.27 -9.01 4.83
N ASN A 191 -19.61 -10.21 4.38
CA ASN A 191 -20.63 -11.01 5.04
C ASN A 191 -19.98 -11.72 6.24
N ASN A 192 -20.48 -11.49 7.46
CA ASN A 192 -19.94 -12.06 8.71
C ASN A 192 -19.84 -13.59 8.72
N LYS A 193 -20.53 -14.28 7.80
CA LYS A 193 -20.47 -15.74 7.64
C LYS A 193 -19.29 -16.21 6.78
N THR A 194 -18.73 -15.36 5.93
CA THR A 194 -17.64 -15.69 5.00
C THR A 194 -16.76 -14.47 4.70
N ASP A 195 -15.59 -14.39 5.34
CA ASP A 195 -14.55 -13.37 5.04
C ASP A 195 -14.01 -13.41 3.59
N TRP A 196 -14.46 -14.38 2.79
CA TRP A 196 -14.00 -14.64 1.44
C TRP A 196 -14.81 -13.90 0.36
N VAL A 197 -15.91 -13.24 0.73
CA VAL A 197 -16.75 -12.48 -0.20
C VAL A 197 -16.74 -11.02 0.21
N GLU A 198 -16.20 -10.18 -0.65
CA GLU A 198 -16.11 -8.74 -0.47
C GLU A 198 -16.97 -8.07 -1.55
N ILE A 199 -17.97 -7.29 -1.14
CA ILE A 199 -18.92 -6.64 -2.04
C ILE A 199 -18.67 -5.13 -1.96
N LEU A 200 -18.20 -4.53 -3.05
CA LEU A 200 -18.04 -3.08 -3.13
C LEU A 200 -19.39 -2.44 -3.46
N LYS A 201 -19.82 -1.50 -2.62
CA LYS A 201 -21.10 -0.79 -2.80
C LYS A 201 -20.98 0.71 -2.61
N ILE A 202 -21.85 1.46 -3.27
CA ILE A 202 -22.15 2.87 -2.97
C ILE A 202 -23.66 3.06 -3.00
N ASN A 203 -24.24 3.70 -1.97
CA ASN A 203 -25.67 3.95 -1.87
C ASN A 203 -26.53 2.69 -2.18
N ASN A 204 -26.21 1.57 -1.50
CA ASN A 204 -26.77 0.22 -1.70
C ASN A 204 -26.64 -0.40 -3.10
N THR A 205 -26.03 0.30 -4.06
CA THR A 205 -25.76 -0.23 -5.40
C THR A 205 -24.46 -1.02 -5.38
N VAL A 206 -24.53 -2.27 -5.82
CA VAL A 206 -23.34 -3.12 -5.97
C VAL A 206 -22.56 -2.66 -7.19
N ILE A 207 -21.30 -2.26 -6.97
CA ILE A 207 -20.37 -1.91 -8.04
C ILE A 207 -19.72 -3.19 -8.58
N HIS A 208 -19.14 -4.00 -7.69
CA HIS A 208 -18.63 -5.32 -8.04
C HIS A 208 -18.47 -6.20 -6.80
N THR A 209 -18.28 -7.50 -7.02
CA THR A 209 -18.03 -8.49 -5.98
C THR A 209 -16.71 -9.19 -6.23
N VAL A 210 -15.91 -9.37 -5.18
CA VAL A 210 -14.68 -10.16 -5.20
C VAL A 210 -14.87 -11.39 -4.32
N ILE A 211 -14.54 -12.56 -4.89
CA ILE A 211 -14.59 -13.84 -4.19
C ILE A 211 -13.16 -14.37 -4.06
N PHE A 212 -12.62 -14.31 -2.85
CA PHE A 212 -11.34 -14.91 -2.54
C PHE A 212 -11.50 -16.43 -2.41
N LYS A 213 -10.60 -17.21 -3.00
CA LYS A 213 -10.60 -18.65 -2.77
C LYS A 213 -10.28 -18.89 -1.29
N LYS A 214 -11.12 -19.69 -0.62
CA LYS A 214 -10.80 -20.23 0.71
C LYS A 214 -9.47 -20.96 0.58
N LEU A 215 -8.42 -20.40 1.16
CA LEU A 215 -7.15 -21.09 1.28
C LEU A 215 -7.44 -22.29 2.17
N ARG A 216 -7.54 -23.49 1.58
CA ARG A 216 -7.63 -24.72 2.34
C ARG A 216 -6.36 -24.78 3.17
N TYR A 217 -6.51 -24.57 4.48
CA TYR A 217 -5.44 -24.82 5.42
C TYR A 217 -5.13 -26.31 5.29
N GLY A 218 -3.92 -26.63 4.83
CA GLY A 218 -3.45 -28.00 4.82
C GLY A 218 -3.52 -28.57 6.23
N ALA A 219 -4.04 -29.79 6.30
CA ALA A 219 -3.91 -30.71 7.43
C ALA A 219 -2.44 -30.94 7.81
#